data_AF-A0A1F6H1V2-F1
#
_entry.id   AF-A0A1F6H1V2-F1
#
_cell.length_a   1.000
_cell.length_b   1.000
_cell.length_c   1.000
_cell.angle_alpha   90.00
_cell.angle_beta   90.00
_cell.angle_gamma   90.00
#
_symmetry.space_group_name_H-M   'P 1'
#
loop_
_entity.id
_entity.type
_entity.pdbx_description
1 polymer ?
#
loop_
_entity_poly.entity_id
_entity_poly.type
_entity_poly.pdbx_seq_one_letter_code
_entity_poly.pdbx_strand_id
1 'polypeptide(L)'
;MSLTKEPKVIDAPLAFKRRAKEFPPFVIDLRSKAAFEQGHLAGAHLIPVEKLADHLIELPPFSAILLYADADPAPVQAALALLKENDFTNLLWVEGGWPALAETLKHSSEVVVLDRLPQTAWLQEIEEVIENKVRPALKADGGDVKLVQVEEGKLKLQYLGACSGCSSSMGGTLKMIQAAIAGCLNSELELVVV
;
A
#
# COMPACT_ATOMS: atom_id res chain seq x y z
N MET A 1 -3.75 3.66 30.42
CA MET A 1 -2.34 3.38 30.11
C MET A 1 -2.25 3.15 28.61
N SER A 2 -1.94 4.19 27.84
CA SER A 2 -1.77 4.06 26.38
C SER A 2 -0.47 3.30 26.14
N LEU A 3 -0.57 2.07 25.64
CA LEU A 3 0.60 1.28 25.24
C LEU A 3 1.01 1.77 23.85
N THR A 4 1.67 2.92 23.77
CA THR A 4 2.34 3.36 22.55
C THR A 4 3.40 2.31 22.21
N LYS A 5 3.18 1.54 21.14
CA LYS A 5 4.16 0.57 20.65
C LYS A 5 5.30 1.33 19.98
N GLU A 6 6.53 0.94 20.28
CA GLU A 6 7.70 1.50 19.60
C GLU A 6 7.68 1.15 18.09
N PRO A 7 8.05 2.09 17.20
CA PRO A 7 8.18 1.84 15.78
C PRO A 7 9.20 0.74 15.53
N LYS A 8 8.92 -0.07 14.51
CA LYS A 8 9.79 -1.19 14.17
C LYS A 8 10.57 -0.85 12.92
N VAL A 9 11.89 -0.85 13.06
CA VAL A 9 12.81 -0.91 11.92
C VAL A 9 12.63 -2.27 11.25
N ILE A 10 12.54 -2.30 9.92
CA ILE A 10 12.54 -3.53 9.14
C ILE A 10 13.50 -3.42 7.96
N ASP A 11 14.09 -4.54 7.55
CA ASP A 11 14.85 -4.60 6.31
C ASP A 11 13.92 -4.56 5.08
N ALA A 12 14.50 -4.29 3.91
CA ALA A 12 13.76 -4.24 2.65
C ALA A 12 13.05 -5.58 2.31
N PRO A 13 13.68 -6.77 2.42
CA PRO A 13 12.98 -8.05 2.23
C PRO A 13 11.73 -8.22 3.10
N LEU A 14 11.82 -7.90 4.39
CA LEU A 14 10.70 -7.96 5.32
C LEU A 14 9.62 -6.93 4.99
N ALA A 15 10.00 -5.75 4.48
CA ALA A 15 9.05 -4.76 3.98
C ALA A 15 8.17 -5.35 2.85
N PHE A 16 8.76 -6.10 1.91
CA PHE A 16 7.98 -6.80 0.87
C PHE A 16 7.11 -7.92 1.44
N LYS A 17 7.64 -8.75 2.33
CA LYS A 17 6.86 -9.82 2.99
C LYS A 17 5.64 -9.28 3.73
N ARG A 18 5.74 -8.06 4.28
CA ARG A 18 4.62 -7.38 4.94
C ARG A 18 3.57 -6.87 3.95
N ARG A 19 3.98 -6.46 2.75
CA ARG A 19 3.09 -6.02 1.67
C ARG A 19 2.33 -7.17 1.00
N ALA A 20 2.80 -8.40 1.11
CA ALA A 20 2.08 -9.60 0.64
C ALA A 20 1.04 -10.16 1.65
N LYS A 21 0.78 -9.46 2.76
CA LYS A 21 -0.18 -9.91 3.78
C LYS A 21 -1.61 -9.51 3.45
N GLU A 22 -2.57 -10.09 4.18
CA GLU A 22 -4.01 -9.82 4.02
C GLU A 22 -4.38 -8.36 4.19
N PHE A 23 -3.74 -7.69 5.13
CA PHE A 23 -3.84 -6.25 5.32
C PHE A 23 -2.43 -5.66 5.19
N PRO A 24 -2.02 -5.28 3.97
CA PRO A 24 -0.73 -4.66 3.77
C PRO A 24 -0.69 -3.31 4.50
N PRO A 25 0.50 -2.89 4.96
CA PRO A 25 0.63 -1.57 5.58
C PRO A 25 0.32 -0.47 4.56
N PHE A 26 -0.24 0.64 5.04
CA PHE A 26 -0.33 1.88 4.29
C PHE A 26 1.08 2.41 4.09
N VAL A 27 1.56 2.37 2.84
CA VAL A 27 2.94 2.73 2.52
C VAL A 27 3.01 4.23 2.22
N ILE A 28 3.91 4.94 2.89
CA ILE A 28 4.18 6.36 2.66
C ILE A 28 5.63 6.51 2.21
N ASP A 29 5.80 7.15 1.05
CA ASP A 29 7.08 7.65 0.57
C ASP A 29 7.24 9.11 1.03
N LEU A 30 8.22 9.33 1.91
CA LEU A 30 8.49 10.62 2.54
C LEU A 30 9.42 11.53 1.71
N ARG A 31 9.84 11.08 0.53
CA ARG A 31 10.76 11.82 -0.33
C ARG A 31 10.04 12.93 -1.10
N SER A 32 10.83 13.73 -1.80
CA SER A 32 10.28 14.73 -2.73
C SER A 32 9.54 14.09 -3.90
N LYS A 33 8.63 14.85 -4.52
CA LYS A 33 7.93 14.43 -5.75
C LYS A 33 8.89 14.01 -6.86
N ALA A 34 10.00 14.75 -7.05
CA ALA A 34 10.98 14.44 -8.07
C ALA A 34 11.70 13.10 -7.84
N ALA A 35 11.94 12.73 -6.58
CA ALA A 35 12.54 11.44 -6.23
C ALA A 35 11.54 10.28 -6.39
N PHE A 36 10.27 10.52 -6.06
CA PHE A 36 9.18 9.57 -6.26
C PHE A 36 8.98 9.23 -7.75
N GLU A 37 8.98 10.24 -8.62
CA GLU A 37 8.85 10.08 -10.07
C GLU A 37 10.02 9.32 -10.71
N GLN A 38 11.21 9.33 -10.09
CA GLN A 38 12.37 8.55 -10.54
C GLN A 38 12.26 7.06 -10.20
N GLY A 39 11.30 6.68 -9.34
CA GLY A 39 11.05 5.31 -8.93
C GLY A 39 10.64 5.26 -7.47
N HIS A 40 9.62 4.46 -7.18
CA HIS A 40 9.04 4.30 -5.85
C HIS A 40 8.42 2.89 -5.73
N LEU A 41 8.03 2.50 -4.52
CA LEU A 41 7.27 1.28 -4.31
C LEU A 41 5.85 1.44 -4.89
N ALA A 42 5.41 0.49 -5.72
CA ALA A 42 4.06 0.50 -6.26
C ALA A 42 2.99 0.58 -5.15
N GLY A 43 2.02 1.48 -5.31
CA GLY A 43 0.97 1.73 -4.31
C GLY A 43 1.44 2.53 -3.08
N ALA A 44 2.67 3.05 -3.06
CA ALA A 44 3.10 4.02 -2.05
C ALA A 44 2.42 5.37 -2.26
N HIS A 45 2.04 5.99 -1.15
CA HIS A 45 1.50 7.35 -1.14
C HIS A 45 2.66 8.33 -0.98
N LEU A 46 2.83 9.21 -1.96
CA LEU A 46 3.77 10.31 -1.86
C LEU A 46 3.25 11.34 -0.86
N ILE A 47 3.91 11.44 0.29
CA ILE A 47 3.68 12.50 1.28
C ILE A 47 5.05 12.96 1.75
N PRO A 48 5.65 13.98 1.11
CA PRO A 48 6.94 14.51 1.54
C PRO A 48 6.91 14.82 3.04
N VAL A 49 8.01 14.55 3.76
CA VAL A 49 8.05 14.69 5.23
C VAL A 49 7.56 16.06 5.73
N GLU A 50 7.87 17.12 4.99
CA GLU A 50 7.47 18.50 5.28
C GLU A 50 5.96 18.76 5.11
N LYS A 51 5.24 17.87 4.42
CA LYS A 51 3.80 17.91 4.22
C LYS A 51 3.03 16.97 5.13
N LEU A 52 3.71 16.04 5.82
CA LEU A 52 3.05 14.99 6.60
C LEU A 52 2.06 15.53 7.65
N ALA A 53 2.39 16.65 8.30
CA ALA A 53 1.53 17.30 9.29
C ALA A 53 0.17 17.71 8.71
N ASP A 54 0.15 18.18 7.46
CA ASP A 54 -1.08 18.61 6.78
C ASP A 54 -1.99 17.42 6.41
N HIS A 55 -1.44 16.21 6.35
CA HIS A 55 -2.14 15.00 5.92
C HIS A 55 -2.56 14.06 7.06
N LEU A 56 -2.26 14.39 8.33
CA LEU A 56 -2.53 13.50 9.48
C LEU A 56 -3.98 13.00 9.55
N ILE A 57 -4.94 13.86 9.22
CA ILE A 57 -6.38 13.54 9.24
C ILE A 57 -6.75 12.52 8.17
N GLU A 58 -6.00 12.46 7.07
CA GLU A 58 -6.23 11.56 5.94
C GLU A 58 -5.60 10.17 6.15
N LEU A 59 -4.68 10.05 7.12
CA LEU A 59 -3.98 8.79 7.38
C LEU A 59 -4.89 7.78 8.09
N PRO A 60 -4.78 6.48 7.76
CA PRO A 60 -5.61 5.46 8.38
C PRO A 60 -5.17 5.19 9.84
N PRO A 61 -6.00 5.50 10.85
CA PRO A 61 -5.58 5.52 12.26
C PRO A 61 -5.33 4.12 12.86
N PHE A 62 -5.92 3.06 12.28
CA PHE A 62 -5.81 1.69 12.80
C PHE A 62 -4.95 0.77 11.93
N SER A 63 -4.50 1.24 10.77
CA SER A 63 -3.68 0.45 9.85
C SER A 63 -2.22 0.48 10.27
N ALA A 64 -1.47 -0.57 9.92
CA ALA A 64 -0.01 -0.46 9.95
C ALA A 64 0.42 0.60 8.93
N ILE A 65 1.30 1.52 9.31
CA ILE A 65 1.90 2.49 8.40
C ILE A 65 3.36 2.11 8.20
N LEU A 66 3.76 1.95 6.94
CA LEU A 66 5.14 1.68 6.54
C LEU A 66 5.74 2.91 5.89
N LEU A 67 6.77 3.46 6.52
CA LEU A 67 7.47 4.65 6.04
C LEU A 67 8.78 4.26 5.35
N TYR A 68 9.12 4.98 4.29
CA TYR A 68 10.50 5.03 3.80
C TYR A 68 10.82 6.42 3.25
N ALA A 69 12.11 6.75 3.26
CA ALA A 69 12.66 7.93 2.63
C ALA A 69 13.86 7.52 1.77
N ASP A 70 14.78 8.44 1.49
CA ASP A 70 16.11 8.11 0.98
C ASP A 70 16.97 7.43 2.07
N ALA A 71 18.26 7.21 1.81
CA ALA A 71 19.16 6.54 2.75
C ALA A 71 19.40 7.33 4.05
N ASP A 72 19.15 8.64 4.04
CA ASP A 72 19.19 9.47 5.24
C ASP A 72 17.99 9.13 6.16
N PRO A 73 18.23 8.69 7.41
CA PRO A 73 17.15 8.36 8.33
C PRO A 73 16.41 9.58 8.91
N ALA A 74 16.95 10.81 8.79
CA ALA A 74 16.38 11.99 9.45
C ALA A 74 14.90 12.28 9.07
N PRO A 75 14.48 12.21 7.79
CA PRO A 75 13.07 12.39 7.41
C PRO A 75 12.14 11.36 8.06
N VAL A 76 12.56 10.08 8.09
CA VAL A 76 11.77 9.01 8.70
C VAL A 76 11.67 9.23 10.21
N GLN A 77 12.75 9.62 10.87
CA GLN A 77 12.74 9.90 12.32
C GLN A 77 11.79 11.06 12.67
N ALA A 78 11.80 12.13 11.88
CA ALA A 78 10.87 13.25 12.05
C ALA A 78 9.41 12.81 11.85
N ALA A 79 9.13 12.03 10.81
CA ALA A 79 7.80 11.47 10.57
C ALA A 79 7.32 10.56 11.70
N LEU A 80 8.18 9.69 12.22
CA LEU A 80 7.86 8.81 13.35
C LEU A 80 7.54 9.59 14.62
N ALA A 81 8.29 10.66 14.92
CA ALA A 81 8.02 11.52 16.07
C ALA A 81 6.63 12.16 15.94
N LEU A 82 6.34 12.78 14.80
CA LEU A 82 5.06 13.43 14.53
C LEU A 82 3.88 12.44 14.62
N LEU A 83 4.00 11.26 14.00
CA LEU A 83 2.94 10.25 14.01
C LEU A 83 2.68 9.70 15.42
N LYS A 84 3.73 9.50 16.23
CA LYS A 84 3.59 9.11 17.63
C LYS A 84 2.86 10.16 18.47
N GLU A 85 3.22 11.42 18.30
CA GLU A 85 2.58 12.55 19.00
C GLU A 85 1.09 12.67 18.68
N ASN A 86 0.66 12.10 17.55
CA ASN A 86 -0.72 12.05 17.09
C ASN A 86 -1.35 10.65 17.20
N ASP A 87 -0.90 9.85 18.18
CA ASP A 87 -1.47 8.56 18.57
C ASP A 87 -1.41 7.42 17.52
N PHE A 88 -0.61 7.56 16.45
CA PHE A 88 -0.33 6.44 15.56
C PHE A 88 0.66 5.47 16.22
N THR A 89 0.23 4.22 16.43
CA THR A 89 0.99 3.24 17.23
C THR A 89 1.52 2.06 16.42
N ASN A 90 1.05 1.82 15.20
CA ASN A 90 1.46 0.69 14.38
C ASN A 90 2.40 1.15 13.24
N LEU A 91 3.59 1.63 13.63
CA LEU A 91 4.55 2.25 12.73
C LEU A 91 5.69 1.29 12.39
N LEU A 92 6.00 1.19 11.10
CA LEU A 92 7.11 0.45 10.52
C LEU A 92 7.94 1.42 9.67
N TRP A 93 9.24 1.20 9.57
CA TRP A 93 10.05 1.91 8.59
C TRP A 93 11.19 1.07 8.03
N VAL A 94 11.56 1.36 6.79
CA VAL A 94 12.56 0.57 6.05
C VAL A 94 13.97 1.11 6.29
N GLU A 95 14.83 0.27 6.86
CA GLU A 95 16.26 0.57 7.01
C GLU A 95 16.92 0.74 5.63
N GLY A 96 17.75 1.78 5.49
CA GLY A 96 18.42 2.10 4.22
C GLY A 96 17.52 2.71 3.14
N GLY A 97 16.22 2.89 3.41
CA GLY A 97 15.30 3.64 2.57
C GLY A 97 15.10 3.08 1.15
N TRP A 98 14.79 3.96 0.20
CA TRP A 98 14.58 3.62 -1.20
C TRP A 98 15.75 2.87 -1.85
N PRO A 99 17.03 3.22 -1.63
CA PRO A 99 18.15 2.46 -2.20
C PRO A 99 18.13 0.96 -1.81
N ALA A 100 17.84 0.64 -0.55
CA ALA A 100 17.74 -0.75 -0.10
C ALA A 100 16.53 -1.47 -0.71
N LEU A 101 15.39 -0.78 -0.82
CA LEU A 101 14.19 -1.31 -1.48
C LEU A 101 14.43 -1.58 -2.96
N ALA A 102 14.98 -0.61 -3.69
CA ALA A 102 15.27 -0.72 -5.11
C ALA A 102 16.25 -1.86 -5.40
N GLU A 103 17.27 -2.04 -4.57
CA GLU A 103 18.23 -3.12 -4.73
C GLU A 103 17.61 -4.50 -4.47
N THR A 104 16.73 -4.59 -3.48
CA THR A 104 16.00 -5.84 -3.16
C THR A 104 15.02 -6.21 -4.29
N LEU A 105 14.34 -5.24 -4.90
CA LEU A 105 13.43 -5.48 -6.03
C LEU A 105 14.12 -6.16 -7.22
N LYS A 106 15.38 -5.80 -7.49
CA LYS A 106 16.17 -6.40 -8.57
C LYS A 106 16.47 -7.89 -8.33
N HIS A 107 16.59 -8.31 -7.07
CA HIS A 107 17.12 -9.62 -6.69
C HIS A 107 16.10 -10.57 -6.06
N SER A 108 14.92 -10.09 -5.67
CA SER A 108 13.94 -10.93 -4.98
C SER A 108 13.04 -11.68 -5.96
N SER A 109 13.09 -13.02 -5.88
CA SER A 109 12.12 -13.93 -6.49
C SER A 109 10.87 -14.13 -5.64
N GLU A 110 10.86 -13.68 -4.38
CA GLU A 110 9.71 -13.78 -3.47
C GLU A 110 8.66 -12.67 -3.73
N VAL A 111 9.01 -11.65 -4.51
CA VAL A 111 8.09 -10.55 -4.85
C VAL A 111 7.55 -10.78 -6.24
N VAL A 112 6.24 -11.01 -6.31
CA VAL A 112 5.52 -10.94 -7.59
C VAL A 112 5.58 -9.50 -8.06
N VAL A 113 6.12 -9.29 -9.25
CA VAL A 113 6.09 -7.99 -9.93
C VAL A 113 5.43 -8.24 -11.26
N LEU A 114 4.21 -7.72 -11.42
CA LEU A 114 3.37 -8.09 -12.57
C LEU A 114 4.02 -7.73 -13.90
N ASP A 115 4.77 -6.62 -13.98
CA ASP A 115 5.48 -6.23 -15.21
C ASP A 115 6.47 -7.30 -15.72
N ARG A 116 6.94 -8.21 -14.85
CA ARG A 116 7.82 -9.35 -15.16
C ARG A 116 7.05 -10.63 -15.46
N LEU A 117 5.74 -10.69 -15.23
CA LEU A 117 4.89 -11.84 -15.52
C LEU A 117 4.22 -11.70 -16.90
N PRO A 118 4.01 -12.81 -17.63
CA PRO A 118 3.15 -12.77 -18.82
C PRO A 118 1.72 -12.39 -18.41
N GLN A 119 1.05 -11.58 -19.21
CA GLN A 119 -0.32 -11.10 -18.92
C GLN A 119 -1.32 -12.25 -18.67
N THR A 120 -1.09 -13.43 -19.24
CA THR A 120 -1.88 -14.64 -19.00
C THR A 120 -1.83 -15.12 -17.54
N ALA A 121 -0.76 -14.81 -16.79
CA ALA A 121 -0.62 -15.14 -15.38
C ALA A 121 -1.21 -14.05 -14.45
N TRP A 122 -1.40 -12.81 -14.94
CA TRP A 122 -1.87 -11.70 -14.11
C TRP A 122 -3.26 -11.97 -13.54
N LEU A 123 -4.15 -12.52 -14.35
CA LEU A 123 -5.54 -12.76 -13.95
C LEU A 123 -5.63 -13.68 -12.72
N GLN A 124 -4.81 -14.74 -12.67
CA GLN A 124 -4.80 -15.65 -11.54
C GLN A 124 -4.28 -14.95 -10.28
N GLU A 125 -3.12 -14.29 -10.35
CA GLU A 125 -2.51 -13.61 -9.20
C GLU A 125 -3.42 -12.51 -8.63
N ILE A 126 -4.08 -11.76 -9.51
CA ILE A 126 -5.04 -10.71 -9.12
C ILE A 126 -6.27 -11.33 -8.44
N GLU A 127 -6.85 -12.39 -9.03
CA GLU A 127 -8.03 -13.05 -8.46
C GLU A 127 -7.72 -13.66 -7.08
N GLU A 128 -6.52 -14.23 -6.90
CA GLU A 128 -6.06 -14.75 -5.61
C GLU A 128 -5.97 -13.66 -4.53
N VAL A 129 -5.47 -12.47 -4.89
CA VAL A 129 -5.45 -11.32 -3.96
C VAL A 129 -6.86 -10.84 -3.66
N ILE A 130 -7.74 -10.76 -4.67
CA ILE A 130 -9.13 -10.35 -4.49
C ILE A 130 -9.85 -11.31 -3.54
N GLU A 131 -9.79 -12.61 -3.80
CA GLU A 131 -10.49 -13.63 -3.01
C GLU A 131 -9.99 -13.68 -1.57
N ASN A 132 -8.67 -13.67 -1.37
CA ASN A 132 -8.10 -13.93 -0.06
C ASN A 132 -7.88 -12.66 0.78
N LYS A 133 -7.87 -11.46 0.18
CA LYS A 133 -7.54 -10.21 0.88
C LYS A 133 -8.63 -9.14 0.78
N VAL A 134 -9.21 -8.96 -0.41
CA VAL A 134 -10.18 -7.87 -0.64
C VAL A 134 -11.58 -8.26 -0.19
N ARG A 135 -12.09 -9.40 -0.67
CA ARG A 135 -13.47 -9.84 -0.40
C ARG A 135 -13.76 -10.07 1.09
N PRO A 136 -12.86 -10.64 1.92
CA PRO A 136 -13.11 -10.80 3.36
C PRO A 136 -13.39 -9.46 4.06
N ALA A 137 -12.66 -8.41 3.69
CA ALA A 137 -12.85 -7.07 4.26
C ALA A 137 -14.20 -6.46 3.84
N LEU A 138 -14.58 -6.58 2.58
CA LEU A 138 -15.83 -6.02 2.07
C LEU A 138 -17.08 -6.76 2.58
N LYS A 139 -16.98 -8.08 2.73
CA LYS A 139 -18.08 -8.91 3.21
C LYS A 139 -18.48 -8.59 4.64
N ALA A 140 -17.56 -8.08 5.46
CA ALA A 140 -17.86 -7.60 6.81
C ALA A 140 -18.91 -6.47 6.80
N ASP A 141 -18.91 -5.65 5.75
CA ASP A 141 -19.84 -4.54 5.54
C ASP A 141 -21.02 -4.90 4.61
N GLY A 142 -21.21 -6.20 4.31
CA GLY A 142 -22.26 -6.69 3.41
C GLY A 142 -22.02 -6.39 1.92
N GLY A 143 -20.80 -5.99 1.56
CA GLY A 143 -20.36 -5.70 0.20
C GLY A 143 -19.53 -6.82 -0.42
N ASP A 144 -19.30 -6.74 -1.73
CA ASP A 144 -18.39 -7.63 -2.44
C ASP A 144 -17.87 -6.97 -3.74
N VAL A 145 -16.87 -7.57 -4.38
CA VAL A 145 -16.35 -7.17 -5.69
C VAL A 145 -16.12 -8.38 -6.59
N LYS A 146 -16.17 -8.15 -7.89
CA LYS A 146 -15.82 -9.14 -8.92
C LYS A 146 -14.84 -8.54 -9.92
N LEU A 147 -13.78 -9.29 -10.25
CA LEU A 147 -12.90 -8.97 -11.37
C LEU A 147 -13.63 -9.18 -12.70
N VAL A 148 -13.64 -8.16 -13.56
CA VAL A 148 -14.25 -8.22 -14.89
C VAL A 148 -13.18 -8.41 -15.96
N GLN A 149 -12.11 -7.63 -15.91
CA GLN A 149 -11.08 -7.62 -16.95
C GLN A 149 -9.78 -6.99 -16.46
N VAL A 150 -8.65 -7.41 -17.05
CA VAL A 150 -7.34 -6.78 -16.90
C VAL A 150 -6.79 -6.45 -18.29
N GLU A 151 -6.63 -5.17 -18.59
CA GLU A 151 -6.28 -4.66 -19.92
C GLU A 151 -5.51 -3.35 -19.79
N GLU A 152 -4.40 -3.18 -20.51
CA GLU A 152 -3.64 -1.92 -20.61
C GLU A 152 -3.29 -1.28 -19.25
N GLY A 153 -2.88 -2.09 -18.26
CA GLY A 153 -2.58 -1.59 -16.91
C GLY A 153 -3.80 -1.19 -16.09
N LYS A 154 -5.01 -1.45 -16.61
CA LYS A 154 -6.29 -1.20 -15.93
C LYS A 154 -6.91 -2.50 -15.45
N LEU A 155 -7.42 -2.44 -14.22
CA LEU A 155 -8.10 -3.54 -13.55
C LEU A 155 -9.56 -3.14 -13.35
N LYS A 156 -10.46 -3.73 -14.15
CA LYS A 156 -11.90 -3.43 -14.13
C LYS A 156 -12.59 -4.30 -13.08
N LEU A 157 -13.19 -3.67 -12.06
CA LEU A 157 -13.96 -4.33 -11.02
C LEU A 157 -15.43 -3.94 -11.11
N GLN A 158 -16.31 -4.89 -10.76
CA GLN A 158 -17.72 -4.61 -10.52
C GLN A 158 -18.01 -4.74 -9.01
N TYR A 159 -18.62 -3.71 -8.41
CA TYR A 159 -19.12 -3.79 -7.04
C TYR A 159 -20.40 -4.61 -6.97
N LEU A 160 -20.55 -5.36 -5.88
CA LEU A 160 -21.69 -6.22 -5.59
C LEU A 160 -22.20 -5.96 -4.16
N GLY A 161 -23.46 -6.35 -3.90
CA GLY A 161 -24.06 -6.23 -2.56
C GLY A 161 -24.19 -4.78 -2.10
N ALA A 162 -23.92 -4.52 -0.83
CA ALA A 162 -24.01 -3.17 -0.25
C ALA A 162 -23.05 -2.15 -0.91
N CYS A 163 -22.02 -2.60 -1.63
CA CYS A 163 -21.09 -1.72 -2.34
C CYS A 163 -21.66 -1.11 -3.62
N SER A 164 -22.77 -1.63 -4.18
CA SER A 164 -23.29 -1.17 -5.47
C SER A 164 -24.08 0.16 -5.41
N GLY A 165 -24.32 0.73 -4.22
CA GLY A 165 -25.22 1.88 -4.05
C GLY A 165 -24.75 2.99 -3.11
N CYS A 166 -23.55 2.93 -2.55
CA CYS A 166 -23.09 3.92 -1.55
C CYS A 166 -22.18 4.99 -2.19
N SER A 167 -22.77 6.12 -2.60
CA SER A 167 -22.06 7.25 -3.23
C SER A 167 -20.99 7.90 -2.33
N SER A 168 -21.08 7.77 -1.01
CA SER A 168 -20.16 8.36 -0.04
C SER A 168 -18.91 7.51 0.26
N SER A 169 -18.89 6.21 -0.08
CA SER A 169 -17.83 5.28 0.36
C SER A 169 -17.01 4.66 -0.77
N MET A 170 -17.35 4.91 -2.04
CA MET A 170 -16.64 4.28 -3.17
C MET A 170 -15.18 4.73 -3.31
N GLY A 171 -14.88 6.02 -3.12
CA GLY A 171 -13.54 6.55 -3.36
C GLY A 171 -12.48 6.05 -2.38
N GLY A 172 -12.80 5.99 -1.08
CA GLY A 172 -11.89 5.51 -0.04
C GLY A 172 -11.64 4.01 -0.14
N THR A 173 -12.71 3.23 -0.33
CA THR A 173 -12.62 1.78 -0.49
C THR A 173 -11.86 1.39 -1.76
N LEU A 174 -12.11 2.06 -2.89
CA LEU A 174 -11.40 1.79 -4.14
C LEU A 174 -9.89 2.04 -3.99
N LYS A 175 -9.49 3.14 -3.34
CA LYS A 175 -8.08 3.43 -3.04
C LYS A 175 -7.44 2.37 -2.16
N MET A 176 -8.17 1.89 -1.14
CA MET A 176 -7.70 0.80 -0.27
C MET A 176 -7.49 -0.49 -1.05
N ILE A 177 -8.45 -0.87 -1.92
CA ILE A 177 -8.33 -2.06 -2.78
C ILE A 177 -7.15 -1.91 -3.74
N GLN A 178 -7.02 -0.74 -4.38
CA GLN A 178 -5.91 -0.46 -5.29
C GLN A 178 -4.56 -0.58 -4.57
N ALA A 179 -4.43 0.02 -3.39
CA ALA A 179 -3.22 -0.07 -2.58
C ALA A 179 -2.91 -1.51 -2.14
N ALA A 180 -3.95 -2.30 -1.82
CA ALA A 180 -3.78 -3.70 -1.45
C ALA A 180 -3.28 -4.55 -2.63
N ILE A 181 -3.90 -4.41 -3.81
CA ILE A 181 -3.49 -5.13 -5.02
C ILE A 181 -2.08 -4.69 -5.45
N ALA A 182 -1.83 -3.39 -5.52
CA ALA A 182 -0.52 -2.84 -5.88
C ALA A 182 0.57 -3.22 -4.87
N GLY A 183 0.22 -3.32 -3.59
CA GLY A 183 1.10 -3.77 -2.51
C GLY A 183 1.51 -5.23 -2.67
N CYS A 184 0.54 -6.12 -2.86
CA CYS A 184 0.77 -7.57 -2.98
C CYS A 184 1.54 -7.94 -4.25
N LEU A 185 1.20 -7.31 -5.38
CA LEU A 185 1.72 -7.66 -6.71
C LEU A 185 2.83 -6.72 -7.19
N ASN A 186 3.24 -5.79 -6.33
CA ASN A 186 4.24 -4.75 -6.57
C ASN A 186 4.13 -4.14 -7.99
N SER A 187 2.92 -3.75 -8.37
CA SER A 187 2.61 -3.25 -9.70
C SER A 187 1.64 -2.07 -9.61
N GLU A 188 1.84 -1.08 -10.47
CA GLU A 188 0.94 0.06 -10.60
C GLU A 188 -0.21 -0.33 -11.55
N LEU A 189 -1.40 -0.54 -10.98
CA LEU A 189 -2.61 -0.82 -11.73
C LEU A 189 -3.65 0.26 -11.44
N GLU A 190 -4.25 0.81 -12.49
CA GLU A 190 -5.38 1.71 -12.38
C GLU A 190 -6.65 0.88 -12.15
N LEU A 191 -7.31 1.06 -11.00
CA LEU A 191 -8.59 0.40 -10.75
C LEU A 191 -9.74 1.23 -11.33
N VAL A 192 -10.57 0.57 -12.13
CA VAL A 192 -11.76 1.17 -12.74
C VAL A 192 -12.97 0.37 -12.30
N VAL A 193 -13.98 1.06 -11.78
CA VAL A 193 -15.26 0.44 -11.42
C VAL A 193 -16.20 0.51 -12.62
N VAL A 194 -16.83 -0.61 -12.98
CA VAL A 194 -17.75 -0.75 -14.12
C VAL A 194 -19.13 -1.26 -13.72
#